data_AF-A0AAE4D7P5-F1
#
_entry.id   AF-A0AAE4D7P5-F1
#
_cell.length_a   1.000
_cell.length_b   1.000
_cell.length_c   1.000
_cell.angle_alpha   90.00
_cell.angle_beta   90.00
_cell.angle_gamma   90.00
#
_symmetry.space_group_name_H-M   'P 1'
#
loop_
_entity.id
_entity.type
_entity.pdbx_description
1 polymer ?
#
loop_
_entity_poly.entity_id
_entity_poly.type
_entity_poly.pdbx_seq_one_letter_code
_entity_poly.pdbx_strand_id
1 'polypeptide(L)'
;MRAKDLITFFILGIFFGFILMKAEVISWFRIQEMFFFDSFHMYGVIGSAIAVGALGIIWIKKSNVKDSDGNPITIPPKDPSQVTRYIVGGSIFGLGWSLIGACPAPMFTLVGAGATVFVVPILTAILGTYVYGMVRHQIPH
;
A
#
# COMPACT_ATOMS: atom_id res chain seq x y z
N MET A 1 -0.73 -0.29 -22.29
CA MET A 1 -1.64 0.56 -21.48
C MET A 1 -2.30 1.54 -22.42
N ARG A 2 -3.63 1.54 -22.53
CA ARG A 2 -4.34 2.54 -23.36
C ARG A 2 -4.40 3.85 -22.58
N ALA A 3 -4.43 4.98 -23.29
CA ALA A 3 -4.53 6.31 -22.68
C ALA A 3 -5.77 6.46 -21.76
N LYS A 4 -6.85 5.72 -22.06
CA LYS A 4 -8.06 5.67 -21.21
C LYS A 4 -7.78 5.10 -19.82
N ASP A 5 -6.94 4.07 -19.71
CA ASP A 5 -6.62 3.42 -18.43
C ASP A 5 -5.84 4.37 -17.54
N LEU A 6 -4.92 5.15 -18.13
CA LEU A 6 -4.11 6.14 -17.41
C LEU A 6 -4.99 7.24 -16.78
N ILE A 7 -5.99 7.73 -17.53
CA ILE A 7 -6.93 8.73 -17.03
C ILE A 7 -7.77 8.15 -15.90
N THR A 8 -8.25 6.91 -16.03
CA THR A 8 -8.99 6.21 -14.98
C THR A 8 -8.15 6.04 -13.71
N PHE A 9 -6.90 5.59 -13.82
CA PHE A 9 -6.00 5.46 -12.67
C PHE A 9 -5.69 6.81 -12.02
N PHE A 10 -5.54 7.87 -12.82
CA PHE A 10 -5.30 9.21 -12.31
C PHE A 10 -6.50 9.74 -11.50
N ILE A 11 -7.72 9.58 -12.01
CA ILE A 11 -8.95 9.98 -11.31
C ILE A 11 -9.12 9.16 -10.01
N LEU A 12 -8.91 7.84 -10.06
CA LEU A 12 -8.96 6.98 -8.88
C LEU A 12 -7.90 7.39 -7.85
N GLY A 13 -6.69 7.75 -8.29
CA GLY A 13 -5.62 8.25 -7.43
C GLY A 13 -5.98 9.56 -6.73
N ILE A 14 -6.57 10.52 -7.44
CA ILE A 14 -7.07 11.78 -6.85
C ILE A 14 -8.14 11.48 -5.80
N PHE A 15 -9.10 10.63 -6.13
CA PHE A 15 -10.19 10.27 -5.21
C PHE A 15 -9.65 9.58 -3.95
N PHE A 16 -8.71 8.64 -4.11
CA PHE A 16 -8.04 7.97 -3.00
C PHE A 16 -7.27 8.95 -2.10
N GLY A 17 -6.49 9.86 -2.70
CA GLY A 17 -5.76 10.90 -1.96
C GLY A 17 -6.70 11.86 -1.20
N PHE A 18 -7.82 12.25 -1.81
CA PHE A 18 -8.83 13.08 -1.17
C PHE A 18 -9.47 12.39 0.03
N ILE A 19 -9.80 11.10 -0.07
CA ILE A 19 -10.34 10.32 1.05
C ILE A 19 -9.31 10.25 2.19
N LEU A 20 -8.04 9.96 1.89
CA LEU A 20 -6.99 9.89 2.91
C LEU A 20 -6.81 11.21 3.67
N MET A 21 -6.87 12.34 2.95
CA MET A 21 -6.87 13.68 3.53
C MET A 21 -8.06 13.89 4.47
N LYS A 22 -9.26 13.55 4.01
CA LYS A 22 -10.50 13.73 4.80
C LYS A 22 -10.60 12.79 6.00
N ALA A 23 -10.01 11.60 5.90
CA ALA A 23 -10.02 10.62 6.98
C ALA A 23 -8.98 10.91 8.07
N GLU A 24 -8.17 11.97 7.92
CA GLU A 24 -7.07 12.36 8.84
C GLU A 24 -6.06 11.24 9.12
N VAL A 25 -6.05 10.20 8.28
CA VAL A 25 -5.13 9.05 8.30
C VAL A 25 -3.68 9.48 7.99
N ILE A 26 -3.53 10.75 7.59
CA ILE A 26 -2.27 11.40 7.25
C ILE A 26 -1.55 11.97 8.50
N SER A 27 -2.26 12.21 9.60
CA SER A 27 -1.67 12.85 10.77
C SER A 27 -0.66 11.93 11.47
N TRP A 28 0.56 12.43 11.65
CA TRP A 28 1.61 11.78 12.44
C TRP A 28 1.13 11.36 13.83
N PHE A 29 0.32 12.22 14.47
CA PHE A 29 -0.20 11.99 15.81
C PHE A 29 -1.11 10.75 15.87
N ARG A 30 -1.89 10.49 14.82
CA ARG A 30 -2.77 9.31 14.75
C ARG A 30 -1.99 8.01 14.60
N ILE A 31 -0.87 8.04 13.89
CA ILE A 31 0.04 6.90 13.78
C ILE A 31 0.72 6.62 15.13
N GLN A 32 1.13 7.66 15.86
CA GLN A 32 1.68 7.50 17.21
C GLN A 32 0.64 6.96 18.20
N GLU A 33 -0.59 7.49 18.21
CA GLU A 33 -1.70 6.99 19.03
C GLU A 33 -1.98 5.49 18.77
N MET A 34 -1.80 5.02 17.54
CA MET A 34 -1.92 3.61 17.21
C MET A 34 -0.86 2.78 17.95
N PHE A 35 0.40 3.22 17.98
CA PHE A 35 1.48 2.51 18.67
C PHE A 35 1.37 2.56 20.20
N PHE A 36 0.75 3.61 20.75
CA PHE A 36 0.46 3.75 22.18
C PHE A 36 -0.87 3.10 22.60
N PHE A 37 -1.62 2.50 21.66
CA PHE A 37 -2.94 1.89 21.90
C PHE A 37 -4.02 2.85 22.43
N ASP A 38 -3.87 4.15 22.21
CA ASP A 38 -4.79 5.16 22.75
C ASP A 38 -6.06 5.36 21.92
N SER A 39 -6.02 5.10 20.59
CA SER A 39 -7.19 5.34 19.72
C SER A 39 -7.59 4.15 18.85
N PHE A 40 -8.83 3.67 19.05
CA PHE A 40 -9.43 2.57 18.27
C PHE A 40 -9.74 2.96 16.81
N HIS A 41 -9.70 4.26 16.49
CA HIS A 41 -10.09 4.77 15.17
C HIS A 41 -9.20 4.23 14.04
N MET A 42 -7.87 4.24 14.21
CA MET A 42 -6.96 3.74 13.17
C MET A 42 -7.05 2.22 12.99
N TYR A 43 -7.20 1.47 14.09
CA TYR A 43 -7.43 0.02 14.04
C TYR A 43 -8.74 -0.33 13.33
N GLY A 44 -9.81 0.44 13.58
CA GLY A 44 -11.09 0.30 12.88
C GLY A 44 -10.98 0.58 11.38
N VAL A 45 -10.23 1.62 10.98
CA VAL A 45 -10.00 1.94 9.55
C VAL A 45 -9.20 0.85 8.85
N ILE A 46 -8.09 0.38 9.44
CA ILE A 46 -7.27 -0.69 8.85
C ILE A 46 -8.06 -2.01 8.81
N GLY A 47 -8.73 -2.37 9.90
CA GLY A 47 -9.53 -3.59 10.00
C GLY A 47 -10.69 -3.63 9.02
N SER A 48 -11.43 -2.53 8.88
CA SER A 48 -12.51 -2.41 7.88
C SER A 48 -11.99 -2.48 6.45
N ALA A 49 -10.86 -1.84 6.14
CA ALA A 49 -10.23 -1.93 4.83
C ALA A 49 -9.83 -3.37 4.48
N ILE A 50 -9.25 -4.11 5.44
CA ILE A 50 -8.91 -5.53 5.26
C ILE A 50 -10.17 -6.37 5.04
N ALA A 51 -11.22 -6.15 5.83
CA ALA A 51 -12.48 -6.89 5.71
C ALA A 51 -13.16 -6.66 4.36
N VAL A 52 -13.28 -5.40 3.93
CA VAL A 52 -13.84 -5.03 2.63
C VAL A 52 -13.01 -5.60 1.48
N GLY A 53 -11.67 -5.53 1.57
CA GLY A 53 -10.78 -6.12 0.58
C GLY A 53 -10.92 -7.64 0.49
N ALA A 54 -11.00 -8.33 1.62
CA ALA A 54 -11.19 -9.78 1.68
C ALA A 54 -12.53 -10.20 1.08
N LEU A 55 -13.62 -9.53 1.46
CA LEU A 55 -14.95 -9.77 0.88
C LEU A 55 -14.98 -9.49 -0.63
N GLY A 56 -14.32 -8.42 -1.08
CA GLY A 56 -14.17 -8.09 -2.49
C GLY A 56 -13.46 -9.20 -3.27
N ILE A 57 -12.34 -9.71 -2.76
CA ILE A 57 -11.59 -10.82 -3.38
C ILE A 57 -12.44 -12.10 -3.45
N ILE A 58 -13.17 -12.43 -2.38
CA ILE A 58 -14.06 -13.60 -2.36
C ILE A 58 -15.16 -13.44 -3.42
N TRP A 59 -15.75 -12.24 -3.51
CA TRP A 59 -16.79 -11.94 -4.47
C TRP A 59 -16.29 -11.99 -5.92
N ILE A 60 -15.10 -11.44 -6.20
CA ILE A 60 -14.45 -11.51 -7.53
C ILE A 60 -14.21 -12.96 -7.93
N LYS A 61 -13.70 -13.80 -7.02
CA LYS A 61 -13.47 -15.23 -7.26
C LYS A 61 -14.77 -15.99 -7.52
N LYS A 62 -15.87 -15.65 -6.83
CA LYS A 62 -17.17 -16.32 -6.97
C LYS A 62 -17.93 -15.89 -8.23
N SER A 63 -17.85 -14.61 -8.60
CA SER A 63 -18.60 -14.03 -9.72
C SER A 63 -17.81 -14.04 -11.04
N ASN A 64 -16.57 -14.52 -11.04
CA ASN A 64 -15.67 -14.59 -12.21
C ASN A 64 -15.64 -13.27 -13.01
N VAL A 65 -15.46 -12.17 -12.25
CA VAL A 65 -15.54 -10.81 -12.76
C VAL A 65 -14.44 -10.60 -13.80
N LYS A 66 -14.83 -10.00 -14.93
CA LYS A 66 -13.91 -9.64 -16.01
C LYS A 66 -13.35 -8.25 -15.75
N ASP A 67 -12.08 -8.06 -16.06
CA ASP A 67 -11.43 -6.75 -16.07
C ASP A 67 -12.03 -5.85 -17.17
N SER A 68 -11.67 -4.58 -17.15
CA SER A 68 -12.07 -3.54 -18.12
C SER A 68 -11.74 -3.91 -19.58
N ASP A 69 -10.79 -4.83 -19.78
CA ASP A 69 -10.41 -5.40 -21.08
C ASP A 69 -11.06 -6.78 -21.39
N GLY A 70 -11.97 -7.27 -20.53
CA GLY A 70 -12.71 -8.52 -20.74
C GLY A 70 -11.99 -9.80 -20.28
N ASN A 71 -10.79 -9.69 -19.73
CA ASN A 71 -10.03 -10.83 -19.20
C ASN A 71 -10.53 -11.26 -17.82
N PRO A 72 -10.60 -12.56 -17.50
CA PRO A 72 -10.97 -13.02 -16.16
C PRO A 72 -9.90 -12.60 -15.14
N ILE A 73 -10.32 -12.01 -14.02
CA ILE A 73 -9.42 -11.63 -12.92
C ILE A 73 -8.97 -12.91 -12.21
N THR A 74 -7.84 -13.48 -12.65
CA THR A 74 -7.21 -14.62 -11.98
C THR A 74 -6.26 -14.11 -10.91
N ILE A 75 -6.56 -14.42 -9.65
CA ILE A 75 -5.69 -14.09 -8.51
C ILE A 75 -4.83 -15.33 -8.24
N PRO A 76 -3.54 -15.34 -8.66
CA PRO A 76 -2.67 -16.48 -8.43
C PRO A 76 -2.48 -16.71 -6.93
N PRO A 77 -2.44 -17.98 -6.47
CA PRO A 77 -2.11 -18.27 -5.09
C PRO A 77 -0.70 -17.79 -4.76
N LYS A 78 -0.49 -17.27 -3.54
CA LYS A 78 0.84 -16.93 -3.05
C LYS A 78 1.66 -18.21 -2.90
N ASP A 79 2.90 -18.17 -3.35
CA ASP A 79 3.81 -19.31 -3.29
C ASP A 79 4.27 -19.55 -1.83
N PRO A 80 3.93 -20.70 -1.21
CA PRO A 80 4.31 -21.00 0.16
C PRO A 80 5.81 -21.25 0.35
N SER A 81 6.58 -21.48 -0.72
CA SER A 81 8.06 -21.59 -0.62
C SER A 81 8.72 -20.26 -0.26
N GLN A 82 8.04 -19.12 -0.49
CA GLN A 82 8.57 -17.78 -0.27
C GLN A 82 8.27 -17.19 1.11
N VAL A 83 7.87 -18.01 2.08
CA VAL A 83 7.51 -17.55 3.44
C VAL A 83 8.64 -16.78 4.11
N THR A 84 9.89 -17.26 3.97
CA THR A 84 11.08 -16.58 4.50
C THR A 84 11.20 -15.16 3.95
N ARG A 85 10.96 -14.98 2.65
CA ARG A 85 10.98 -13.67 1.99
C ARG A 85 9.88 -12.75 2.50
N TYR A 86 8.68 -13.28 2.73
CA TYR A 86 7.55 -12.48 3.22
C TYR A 86 7.76 -12.03 4.66
N ILE A 87 8.33 -12.89 5.52
CA ILE A 87 8.63 -12.53 6.91
C ILE A 87 9.77 -11.51 6.94
N VAL A 88 10.92 -11.80 6.32
CA VAL A 88 12.08 -10.89 6.33
C VAL A 88 11.74 -9.56 5.65
N GLY A 89 11.14 -9.59 4.47
CA GLY A 89 10.72 -8.38 3.75
C GLY A 89 9.64 -7.60 4.48
N GLY A 90 8.65 -8.28 5.06
CA GLY A 90 7.59 -7.66 5.85
C GLY A 90 8.12 -6.99 7.12
N SER A 91 9.05 -7.63 7.83
CA SER A 91 9.71 -7.06 9.01
C SER A 91 10.54 -5.83 8.65
N ILE A 92 11.38 -5.89 7.60
CA ILE A 92 12.19 -4.75 7.16
C ILE A 92 11.29 -3.58 6.73
N PHE A 93 10.24 -3.86 5.97
CA PHE A 93 9.27 -2.84 5.54
C PHE A 93 8.52 -2.22 6.73
N GLY A 94 8.08 -3.04 7.69
CA GLY A 94 7.40 -2.57 8.90
C GLY A 94 8.31 -1.70 9.77
N LEU A 95 9.57 -2.10 9.95
CA LEU A 95 10.57 -1.30 10.66
C LEU A 95 10.83 0.03 9.93
N GLY A 96 10.97 0.01 8.60
CA GLY A 96 11.14 1.20 7.78
C GLY A 96 9.98 2.19 7.89
N TRP A 97 8.73 1.71 7.81
CA TRP A 97 7.55 2.54 8.11
C TRP A 97 7.68 3.10 9.52
N SER A 98 7.88 2.29 10.56
CA SER A 98 7.90 2.79 11.95
C SER A 98 8.93 3.91 12.19
N LEU A 99 10.10 3.82 11.53
CA LEU A 99 11.16 4.84 11.58
C LEU A 99 10.76 6.14 10.86
N ILE A 100 10.15 6.03 9.68
CA ILE A 100 9.67 7.18 8.90
C ILE A 100 8.37 7.75 9.48
N GLY A 101 7.64 6.93 10.26
CA GLY A 101 6.30 7.04 10.81
C GLY A 101 5.22 7.57 9.87
N ALA A 102 5.37 7.29 8.57
CA ALA A 102 4.34 7.44 7.57
C ALA A 102 4.32 6.20 6.68
N CYS A 103 3.14 5.71 6.31
CA CYS A 103 3.01 4.63 5.33
C CYS A 103 3.23 5.18 3.91
N PRO A 104 3.44 4.31 2.90
CA PRO A 104 3.64 4.73 1.52
C PRO A 104 2.54 5.67 1.00
N ALA A 105 1.28 5.37 1.30
CA ALA A 105 0.15 6.18 0.83
C ALA A 105 0.14 7.60 1.45
N PRO A 106 0.20 7.77 2.79
CA PRO A 106 0.39 9.07 3.42
C PRO A 106 1.62 9.84 2.94
N MET A 107 2.74 9.17 2.64
CA MET A 107 3.94 9.85 2.15
C MET A 107 3.66 10.63 0.86
N PHE A 108 3.00 10.02 -0.12
CA PHE A 108 2.66 10.70 -1.38
C PHE A 108 1.64 11.83 -1.19
N THR A 109 0.63 11.64 -0.32
CA THR A 109 -0.36 12.68 -0.05
C THR A 109 0.22 13.85 0.77
N LEU A 110 1.15 13.59 1.68
CA LEU A 110 1.85 14.61 2.49
C LEU A 110 2.74 15.50 1.64
N VAL A 111 3.47 14.91 0.69
CA VAL A 111 4.23 15.69 -0.29
C VAL A 111 3.28 16.58 -1.11
N GLY A 112 2.13 16.05 -1.54
CA GLY A 112 1.09 16.82 -2.22
C GLY A 112 0.48 17.94 -1.36
N ALA A 113 0.43 17.76 -0.04
CA ALA A 113 -0.03 18.76 0.93
C ALA A 113 1.05 19.80 1.32
N GLY A 114 2.26 19.69 0.78
CA GLY A 114 3.36 20.66 0.99
C GLY A 114 4.45 20.21 1.97
N ALA A 115 4.36 19.01 2.56
CA ALA A 115 5.40 18.46 3.42
C ALA A 115 6.55 17.85 2.58
N THR A 116 7.46 18.71 2.12
CA THR A 116 8.58 18.35 1.22
C THR A 116 9.59 17.39 1.85
N VAL A 117 9.63 17.27 3.18
CA VAL A 117 10.52 16.36 3.91
C VAL A 117 10.31 14.89 3.48
N PHE A 118 9.08 14.51 3.13
CA PHE A 118 8.75 13.14 2.70
C PHE A 118 9.25 12.77 1.29
N VAL A 119 9.75 13.75 0.52
CA VAL A 119 10.38 13.48 -0.79
C VAL A 119 11.62 12.59 -0.63
N VAL A 120 12.41 12.80 0.43
CA VAL A 120 13.64 12.02 0.68
C VAL A 120 13.31 10.55 0.98
N PRO A 121 12.39 10.20 1.91
CA PRO A 121 11.89 8.84 2.08
C PRO A 121 11.34 8.20 0.81
N ILE A 122 10.61 8.94 -0.02
CA ILE A 122 10.05 8.41 -1.28
C ILE A 122 11.19 8.03 -2.25
N LEU A 123 12.15 8.93 -2.46
CA LEU A 123 13.28 8.68 -3.36
C LEU A 123 14.14 7.50 -2.87
N THR A 124 14.39 7.43 -1.56
CA THR A 124 15.15 6.32 -0.96
C THR A 124 14.39 4.99 -1.03
N ALA A 125 13.06 5.00 -0.87
CA ALA A 125 12.23 3.81 -1.07
C ALA A 125 12.24 3.33 -2.53
N ILE A 126 12.17 4.25 -3.49
CA ILE A 126 12.29 3.93 -4.93
C ILE A 126 13.67 3.34 -5.23
N LEU A 127 14.74 3.97 -4.72
CA LEU A 127 16.10 3.47 -4.92
C LEU A 127 16.30 2.10 -4.25
N GLY A 128 15.79 1.91 -3.04
CA GLY A 128 15.86 0.62 -2.34
C GLY A 128 15.12 -0.49 -3.07
N THR A 129 13.93 -0.22 -3.61
CA THR A 129 13.17 -1.20 -4.41
C THR A 129 13.84 -1.50 -5.74
N TYR A 130 14.48 -0.51 -6.38
CA TYR A 130 15.26 -0.69 -7.59
C TYR A 130 16.49 -1.58 -7.35
N VAL A 131 17.27 -1.28 -6.32
CA VAL A 131 18.46 -2.06 -5.92
C VAL A 131 18.03 -3.50 -5.56
N TYR A 132 16.97 -3.66 -4.77
CA TYR A 132 16.43 -4.98 -4.46
C TYR A 132 16.00 -5.73 -5.74
N GLY A 133 15.38 -5.03 -6.69
CA GLY A 133 15.00 -5.59 -8.00
C GLY A 133 16.19 -6.10 -8.82
N MET A 134 17.35 -5.44 -8.74
CA MET A 134 18.59 -5.89 -9.39
C MET A 134 19.22 -7.09 -8.65
N VAL A 135 19.27 -7.03 -7.32
CA VAL A 135 19.97 -8.02 -6.49
C VAL A 135 19.13 -9.29 -6.26
N ARG A 136 17.81 -9.26 -6.51
CA ARG A 136 16.91 -10.40 -6.28
C ARG A 136 17.37 -11.73 -6.90
N HIS A 137 18.13 -11.69 -8.00
CA HIS A 137 18.64 -12.88 -8.69
C HIS A 137 19.78 -13.56 -7.90
N GLN A 138 20.45 -12.83 -7.01
CA GLN A 138 21.58 -13.31 -6.22
C GLN A 138 21.18 -13.77 -4.80
N ILE A 139 19.95 -13.48 -4.36
CA ILE A 139 19.46 -13.84 -3.03
C ILE A 139 18.82 -15.22 -3.10
N PRO A 140 19.24 -16.20 -2.26
CA PRO A 140 18.61 -17.52 -2.23
C PRO A 140 17.11 -17.38 -1.90
N HIS A 141 16.29 -18.07 -2.69
CA HIS A 141 14.83 -17.95 -2.69
C HIS A 141 14.22 -18.87 -1.63
#